data_AF-A0A1F7LBP2-F1
#
_entry.id   AF-A0A1F7LBP2-F1
#
_cell.length_a   1.000
_cell.length_b   1.000
_cell.length_c   1.000
_cell.angle_alpha   90.00
_cell.angle_beta   90.00
_cell.angle_gamma   90.00
#
_symmetry.space_group_name_H-M   'P 1'
#
loop_
_entity.id
_entity.type
_entity.pdbx_description
1 polymer ?
#
loop_
_entity_poly.entity_id
_entity_poly.type
_entity_poly.pdbx_seq_one_letter_code
_entity_poly.pdbx_strand_id
1 'polypeptide(L)' 'MLAHEAEIIITRDGKAVAKLVRLREPSSRRKRFDPRAHARWQDKVNRGGLVRLVDEFLTPDRAAR' A
#
# COMPACT_ATOMS: atom_id res chain seq x y z
N MET A 1 27.66 1.49 30.24
CA MET A 1 26.41 1.55 29.43
C MET A 1 26.81 2.14 28.08
N LEU A 2 26.76 1.40 26.97
CA LEU A 2 27.11 1.96 25.66
C LEU A 2 25.94 2.81 25.13
N ALA A 3 26.23 4.02 24.67
CA ALA A 3 25.25 4.86 24.00
C ALA A 3 24.90 4.24 22.64
N HIS A 4 23.62 4.00 22.38
CA HIS A 4 23.14 3.54 21.09
C HIS A 4 22.68 4.75 20.27
N GLU A 5 23.46 5.16 19.29
CA GLU A 5 23.07 6.21 18.34
C GLU A 5 22.02 5.67 17.36
N ALA A 6 20.97 6.47 17.10
CA ALA A 6 19.87 6.07 16.23
C ALA A 6 20.26 6.05 14.74
N GLU A 7 21.29 6.80 14.38
CA GLU A 7 21.75 7.02 13.01
C GLU A 7 23.28 7.11 12.99
N ILE A 8 23.91 6.50 12.00
CA ILE A 8 25.36 6.59 11.78
C ILE A 8 25.60 7.41 10.51
N ILE A 9 26.33 8.51 10.63
CA ILE A 9 26.72 9.34 9.48
C ILE A 9 28.02 8.77 8.91
N ILE A 10 27.98 8.35 7.65
CA ILE A 10 29.16 7.88 6.92
C ILE A 10 29.82 9.09 6.27
N THR A 11 31.10 9.28 6.54
CA THR A 11 31.91 10.37 5.97
C THR A 11 32.96 9.84 5.00
N ARG A 12 33.31 10.65 3.99
CA ARG A 12 34.47 10.47 3.13
C ARG A 12 35.24 11.79 3.12
N ASP A 13 36.53 11.75 3.43
CA ASP A 13 37.40 12.92 3.53
C ASP A 13 36.82 14.01 4.47
N GLY A 14 36.23 13.57 5.59
CA GLY A 14 35.59 14.45 6.58
C GLY A 14 34.23 15.03 6.17
N LYS A 15 33.72 14.72 4.96
CA LYS A 15 32.41 15.17 4.47
C LYS A 15 31.38 14.06 4.56
N ALA A 16 30.19 14.36 5.05
CA ALA A 16 29.08 13.41 5.09
C ALA A 16 28.68 13.00 3.66
N VAL A 17 28.59 11.69 3.42
CA VAL A 17 28.23 11.13 2.11
C VAL A 17 27.00 10.23 2.17
N ALA A 18 26.73 9.60 3.32
CA ALA A 18 25.57 8.75 3.49
C ALA A 18 25.14 8.68 4.96
N LYS A 19 23.94 8.15 5.18
CA LYS A 19 23.40 7.87 6.51
C LYS A 19 22.95 6.42 6.59
N LEU A 20 23.44 5.70 7.59
CA LEU A 20 22.96 4.37 7.94
C LEU A 20 21.95 4.51 9.07
N VAL A 21 20.71 4.15 8.77
CA VAL A 21 19.60 4.16 9.73
C VAL A 21 19.15 2.74 10.02
N ARG A 22 18.64 2.51 11.22
CA ARG A 22 18.06 1.22 11.56
C ARG A 22 16.80 0.99 10.72
N LEU A 23 16.80 -0.07 9.93
CA LEU A 23 15.59 -0.55 9.28
C LEU A 23 14.62 -1.01 10.37
N ARG A 24 13.51 -0.27 10.53
CA ARG A 24 12.37 -0.79 11.30
C ARG A 24 11.67 -1.81 10.41
N GLU A 25 11.45 -3.02 10.91
CA GLU A 25 10.59 -3.96 10.22
C GLU A 25 9.25 -3.26 9.91
N PRO A 26 8.77 -3.32 8.66
CA PRO A 26 7.47 -2.76 8.34
C PRO A 26 6.44 -3.41 9.27
N SER A 27 5.69 -2.57 10.00
CA SER A 27 4.88 -2.97 11.16
C SER A 27 3.75 -3.97 10.88
N SER A 28 3.56 -4.38 9.63
CA SER A 28 2.80 -5.58 9.31
C SER A 28 3.12 -6.08 7.90
N ARG A 29 3.16 -7.41 7.76
CA ARG A 29 3.01 -8.04 6.45
C ARG A 29 1.65 -7.62 5.90
N ARG A 30 1.62 -7.03 4.68
CA ARG A 30 0.36 -6.73 3.99
C ARG A 30 -0.53 -7.98 4.04
N LYS A 31 -1.76 -7.83 4.53
CA LYS A 31 -2.72 -8.94 4.54
C LYS A 31 -2.88 -9.43 3.11
N ARG A 32 -2.90 -10.76 2.94
CA ARG A 32 -3.25 -11.35 1.64
C ARG A 32 -4.66 -10.88 1.27
N PHE A 33 -4.91 -10.73 -0.02
CA PHE A 33 -6.24 -10.40 -0.53
C PHE A 33 -7.23 -11.48 -0.11
N ASP A 34 -8.33 -11.08 0.52
CA ASP A 34 -9.47 -11.93 0.85
C ASP A 34 -10.68 -11.46 0.03
N PRO A 35 -11.14 -12.25 -0.96
CA PRO A 35 -12.29 -11.89 -1.78
C PRO A 35 -13.56 -11.62 -0.96
N ARG A 36 -13.78 -12.36 0.13
CA ARG A 36 -14.99 -12.23 0.97
C ARG A 36 -14.94 -10.98 1.85
N ALA A 37 -13.76 -10.65 2.38
CA ALA A 37 -13.57 -9.38 3.09
C ALA A 37 -13.70 -8.19 2.14
N HIS A 38 -13.19 -8.31 0.91
CA HIS A 38 -13.30 -7.26 -0.09
C HIS A 38 -14.75 -7.03 -0.53
N ALA A 39 -15.51 -8.09 -0.83
CA ALA A 39 -16.94 -7.97 -1.16
C ALA A 39 -17.73 -7.26 -0.05
N ARG A 40 -17.54 -7.65 1.22
CA ARG A 40 -18.17 -6.97 2.37
C ARG A 40 -17.78 -5.48 2.48
N TRP A 41 -16.53 -5.14 2.17
CA TRP A 41 -16.10 -3.74 2.12
C TRP A 41 -16.78 -2.99 0.98
N GLN A 42 -16.89 -3.59 -0.21
CA GLN A 42 -17.60 -3.01 -1.34
C GLN A 42 -19.06 -2.75 -1.00
N ASP A 43 -19.77 -3.73 -0.42
CA ASP A 43 -21.16 -3.59 0.01
C ASP A 43 -21.35 -2.44 1.02
N LYS A 44 -20.42 -2.35 1.99
CA LYS A 44 -20.42 -1.29 3.00
C LYS A 44 -20.18 0.09 2.41
N VAL A 45 -19.17 0.23 1.55
CA VAL A 45 -18.79 1.52 0.94
C VAL A 45 -19.85 1.99 -0.04
N ASN A 46 -20.40 1.07 -0.81
CA ASN A 46 -21.40 1.38 -1.83
C ASN A 46 -22.83 1.49 -1.26
N ARG A 47 -23.04 1.26 0.05
CA ARG A 47 -24.36 1.32 0.73
C ARG A 47 -25.47 0.55 -0.03
N GLY A 48 -25.12 -0.59 -0.64
CA GLY A 48 -26.05 -1.39 -1.45
C GLY A 48 -26.40 -0.82 -2.83
N GLY A 49 -25.84 0.33 -3.22
CA GLY A 49 -25.97 0.88 -4.57
C GLY A 49 -24.91 0.30 -5.51
N LEU A 50 -25.33 -0.34 -6.61
CA LEU A 50 -24.38 -0.79 -7.63
C LEU A 50 -23.83 0.45 -8.37
N VAL A 51 -22.62 0.91 -8.04
CA VAL A 51 -21.99 2.02 -8.76
C VAL A 51 -21.36 1.49 -10.04
N ARG A 52 -22.05 1.72 -11.17
CA ARG A 52 -21.67 1.25 -12.51
C ARG A 52 -20.90 2.32 -13.26
N LEU A 53 -19.69 2.66 -12.78
CA LEU A 53 -18.90 3.77 -13.32
C LEU A 53 -18.44 3.58 -14.78
N VAL A 54 -18.40 2.34 -15.27
CA VAL A 54 -17.88 1.99 -16.60
C VAL A 54 -18.88 1.24 -17.48
N ASP A 55 -20.14 1.10 -17.03
CA ASP A 55 -21.13 0.33 -17.79
C ASP A 55 -21.41 0.93 -19.18
N GLU A 56 -21.32 2.26 -19.32
CA GLU A 56 -21.45 2.93 -20.63
C GLU A 56 -20.46 2.36 -21.66
N PHE A 57 -19.24 2.04 -21.24
CA PHE A 57 -18.21 1.48 -22.11
C PHE A 57 -18.34 -0.03 -22.32
N LEU A 58 -18.98 -0.74 -21.39
CA LEU A 58 -19.11 -2.20 -21.42
C LEU A 58 -20.43 -2.68 -22.06
N THR A 59 -21.43 -1.82 -22.16
CA THR A 59 -22.75 -2.15 -22.70
C THR A 59 -22.70 -2.55 -24.19
N PRO A 60 -21.95 -1.83 -25.07
CA PRO A 60 -21.84 -2.21 -26.48
C PRO A 60 -21.27 -3.62 -26.67
N ASP A 61 -20.19 -3.95 -25.95
CA ASP A 61 -19.52 -5.25 -26.05
C ASP A 61 -20.38 -6.41 -25.52
N ARG A 62 -21.20 -6.16 -24.49
CA ARG A 62 -22.15 -7.15 -23.96
C ARG A 62 -23.33 -7.40 -24.91
N ALA A 63 -23.78 -6.37 -25.63
CA ALA A 63 -24.88 -6.49 -26.59
C ALA A 63 -24.46 -7.19 -27.90
N ALA A 64 -23.15 -7.21 -28.20
CA ALA A 64 -22.59 -7.86 -29.37
C ALA A 64 -22.31 -9.37 -29.19
N ARG A 65 -22.63 -9.95 -28.04
CA ARG A 65 -22.37 -11.35 -27.68
C ARG A 65 -23.66 -12.12 -27.44
#